data_AF-A0AAD6M496-F1
#
_entry.id   AF-A0AAD6M496-F1
#
_cell.length_a   1.000
_cell.length_b   1.000
_cell.length_c   1.000
_cell.angle_alpha   90.00
_cell.angle_beta   90.00
_cell.angle_gamma   90.00
#
_symmetry.space_group_name_H-M   'P 1'
#
loop_
_entity.id
_entity.type
_entity.pdbx_description
1 polymer ?
#
loop_
_entity_poly.entity_id
_entity_poly.type
_entity_poly.pdbx_seq_one_letter_code
_entity_poly.pdbx_strand_id
1 'polypeptide(L)'
;MDFHSGFWRRGIIGVIWFQVDDSICKFAKKGLTPSQIGVILRDSHGIAQVRSVTGNQILRILKAHGLAPEIPEDLYHLIKKAVAIRKHLERNRKDKDSKFRLILVESRIHRLARYYKKTKKLAPVWKYNSAFFLAANQALPALWWPSFGTSCIVVLHVWNSGMVS
;
A
#
# COMPACT_ATOMS: atom_id res chain seq x y z
N MET A 1 11.74 13.12 -17.43
CA MET A 1 10.81 14.26 -17.27
C MET A 1 11.23 14.98 -16.01
N ASP A 2 12.32 15.69 -16.18
CA ASP A 2 13.20 16.19 -15.15
C ASP A 2 12.78 17.61 -14.80
N PHE A 3 12.24 17.79 -13.61
CA PHE A 3 11.95 19.14 -13.08
C PHE A 3 13.21 19.66 -12.37
N HIS A 4 14.31 19.72 -13.10
CA HIS A 4 15.50 20.48 -12.73
C HIS A 4 15.54 21.73 -13.60
N SER A 5 14.80 22.76 -13.20
CA SER A 5 14.98 24.10 -13.74
C SER A 5 14.77 25.14 -12.64
N GLY A 6 15.90 25.52 -12.02
CA GLY A 6 16.15 26.86 -11.50
C GLY A 6 15.54 27.20 -10.13
N PHE A 7 16.36 27.12 -9.07
CA PHE A 7 16.43 28.22 -8.09
C PHE A 7 17.70 28.10 -7.24
N TRP A 8 18.85 28.44 -7.83
CA TRP A 8 20.11 28.61 -7.10
C TRP A 8 20.01 29.82 -6.15
N ARG A 9 19.64 29.55 -4.89
CA ARG A 9 20.05 30.27 -3.66
C ARG A 9 19.36 29.59 -2.47
N ARG A 10 20.12 28.86 -1.64
CA ARG A 10 19.99 28.74 -0.16
C ARG A 10 20.79 27.52 0.36
N GLY A 11 22.05 27.76 0.72
CA GLY A 11 22.97 26.75 1.27
C GLY A 11 22.53 26.10 2.59
N ILE A 12 21.54 26.65 3.30
CA ILE A 12 20.96 26.06 4.52
C ILE A 12 19.69 25.23 4.21
N ILE A 13 18.85 25.66 3.27
CA ILE A 13 17.61 24.96 2.95
C ILE A 13 17.88 23.62 2.24
N GLY A 14 18.95 23.54 1.44
CA GLY A 14 19.35 22.28 0.81
C GLY A 14 19.67 21.17 1.82
N VAL A 15 20.27 21.52 2.97
CA VAL A 15 20.65 20.55 4.01
C VAL A 15 19.41 20.00 4.71
N ILE A 16 18.46 20.87 5.05
CA ILE A 16 17.20 20.50 5.70
C ILE A 16 16.37 19.59 4.77
N TRP A 17 16.32 19.93 3.48
CA TRP A 17 15.65 19.13 2.46
C TRP A 17 16.16 17.69 2.42
N PHE A 18 17.48 17.53 2.34
CA PHE A 18 18.10 16.22 2.26
C PHE A 18 17.84 15.39 3.52
N GLN A 19 17.87 16.02 4.70
CA GLN A 19 17.55 15.35 5.97
C GLN A 19 16.10 14.86 6.03
N VAL A 20 15.15 15.66 5.52
CA VAL A 20 13.72 15.28 5.49
C VAL A 20 13.48 14.14 4.53
N ASP A 21 14.09 14.19 3.34
CA ASP A 21 13.96 13.16 2.32
C ASP A 21 14.53 11.80 2.79
N ASP A 22 15.71 11.83 3.42
CA ASP A 22 16.34 10.64 4.02
C ASP A 22 15.51 10.08 5.19
N SER A 23 14.94 10.94 6.04
CA SER A 23 14.04 10.53 7.11
C SER A 23 12.77 9.86 6.57
N ILE A 24 12.16 10.42 5.51
CA ILE A 24 11.01 9.83 4.83
C ILE A 24 11.36 8.44 4.28
N CYS A 25 12.51 8.31 3.62
CA CYS A 25 12.97 7.03 3.08
C CYS A 25 13.22 5.99 4.18
N LYS A 26 13.83 6.39 5.31
CA LYS A 26 14.03 5.53 6.48
C LYS A 26 12.70 5.05 7.06
N PHE A 27 11.71 5.92 7.20
CA PHE A 27 10.39 5.53 7.70
C PHE A 27 9.61 4.65 6.73
N ALA A 28 9.73 4.89 5.42
CA ALA A 28 9.12 4.05 4.41
C ALA A 28 9.74 2.63 4.39
N LYS A 29 11.06 2.50 4.56
CA LYS A 29 11.74 1.20 4.70
C LYS A 29 11.30 0.43 5.94
N LYS A 30 10.87 1.12 7.01
CA LYS A 30 10.25 0.50 8.19
C LYS A 30 8.82 0.02 7.94
N GLY A 31 8.25 0.26 6.76
CA GLY A 31 6.89 -0.14 6.41
C GLY A 31 5.80 0.82 6.91
N LEU A 32 6.17 2.05 7.31
CA LEU A 32 5.19 3.05 7.74
C LEU A 32 4.45 3.65 6.54
N THR A 33 3.17 3.93 6.72
CA THR A 33 2.37 4.50 5.66
C THR A 33 2.64 6.00 5.49
N PRO A 34 2.47 6.58 4.29
CA PRO A 34 2.70 8.01 4.05
C PRO A 34 1.97 8.92 5.04
N SER A 35 0.76 8.54 5.46
CA SER A 35 -0.02 9.25 6.47
C SER A 35 0.64 9.20 7.85
N GLN A 36 1.14 8.04 8.28
CA GLN A 36 1.87 7.88 9.54
C GLN A 36 3.20 8.65 9.54
N ILE A 37 3.94 8.61 8.42
CA ILE A 37 5.18 9.38 8.25
C ILE A 37 4.92 10.87 8.45
N GLY A 38 3.84 11.40 7.87
CA GLY A 38 3.47 12.80 8.03
C GLY A 38 3.09 13.18 9.47
N VAL A 39 2.58 12.24 10.27
CA VAL A 39 2.32 12.45 11.71
C VAL A 39 3.63 12.47 12.50
N ILE A 40 4.52 11.51 12.27
CA ILE A 40 5.83 11.43 12.96
C ILE A 40 6.71 12.65 12.66
N LEU A 41 6.71 13.12 11.39
CA LEU A 41 7.47 14.31 11.02
C LEU A 41 6.92 15.57 11.70
N ARG A 42 5.63 15.62 11.99
CA ARG A 42 5.01 16.74 12.72
C ARG A 42 5.36 16.69 14.20
N ASP A 43 5.14 15.54 14.83
CA ASP A 43 5.19 15.41 16.29
C ASP A 43 6.63 15.27 16.80
N SER A 44 7.50 14.57 16.07
CA SER A 44 8.89 14.34 16.48
C SER A 44 9.89 15.31 15.86
N HIS A 45 9.66 15.76 14.62
CA HIS A 45 10.61 16.62 13.89
C HIS A 45 10.14 18.08 13.76
N GLY A 46 8.92 18.40 14.24
CA GLY A 46 8.38 19.76 14.19
C GLY A 46 8.00 20.26 12.79
N ILE A 47 7.92 19.37 11.79
CA ILE A 47 7.61 19.74 10.40
C ILE A 47 6.10 19.70 10.20
N ALA A 48 5.45 20.86 10.24
CA ALA A 48 4.00 20.97 10.09
C ALA A 48 3.49 20.41 8.75
N GLN A 49 4.17 20.73 7.65
CA GLN A 49 3.79 20.31 6.29
C GLN A 49 5.02 20.00 5.44
N VAL A 50 5.14 18.74 5.01
CA VAL A 50 6.25 18.27 4.15
C VAL A 50 6.28 19.02 2.82
N ARG A 51 5.12 19.42 2.29
CA ARG A 51 5.01 20.19 1.04
C ARG A 51 5.64 21.57 1.13
N SER A 52 5.60 22.22 2.30
CA SER A 52 6.16 23.56 2.47
C SER A 52 7.69 23.55 2.46
N VAL A 53 8.29 22.49 3.00
CA VAL A 53 9.75 22.29 2.95
C VAL A 53 10.13 21.80 1.56
N THR A 54 9.52 20.69 1.15
CA THR A 54 9.96 19.81 0.05
C THR A 54 9.32 20.14 -1.31
N GLY A 55 8.39 21.09 -1.38
CA GLY A 55 7.62 21.41 -2.60
C GLY A 55 6.70 20.30 -3.12
N ASN A 56 6.94 19.05 -2.74
CA ASN A 56 6.26 17.83 -3.17
C ASN A 56 5.56 17.16 -2.00
N GLN A 57 4.54 16.36 -2.32
CA GLN A 57 3.86 15.51 -1.35
C GLN A 57 4.69 14.23 -1.07
N ILE A 58 4.52 13.66 0.13
CA ILE A 58 5.20 12.42 0.57
C ILE A 58 5.05 11.30 -0.47
N LEU A 59 3.84 11.09 -1.00
CA LEU A 59 3.59 10.08 -2.04
C LEU A 59 4.44 10.28 -3.30
N ARG A 60 4.71 11.52 -3.69
CA ARG A 60 5.51 11.84 -4.88
C ARG A 60 7.00 11.58 -4.63
N ILE A 61 7.46 11.90 -3.42
CA ILE A 61 8.82 11.59 -2.95
C ILE A 61 9.06 10.08 -2.95
N LEU A 62 8.15 9.31 -2.35
CA LEU A 62 8.24 7.85 -2.33
C LEU A 62 8.22 7.23 -3.73
N LYS A 63 7.46 7.82 -4.66
CA LYS A 63 7.41 7.37 -6.05
C LYS A 63 8.71 7.65 -6.80
N ALA A 64 9.36 8.79 -6.52
CA ALA A 64 10.67 9.10 -7.09
C ALA A 64 11.75 8.11 -6.63
N HIS A 65 11.68 7.66 -5.38
CA HIS A 65 12.60 6.68 -4.79
C HIS A 65 12.22 5.21 -5.05
N GLY A 66 11.15 4.94 -5.78
CA GLY A 66 10.68 3.56 -6.04
C GLY A 66 10.12 2.82 -4.82
N LEU A 67 9.90 3.52 -3.69
CA LEU A 67 9.34 2.97 -2.45
C LEU A 67 7.82 3.16 -2.36
N ALA A 68 7.16 3.49 -3.48
CA ALA A 68 5.73 3.72 -3.49
C ALA A 68 4.96 2.40 -3.43
N PRO A 69 3.91 2.30 -2.59
CA PRO A 69 3.06 1.11 -2.58
C PRO A 69 2.29 1.00 -3.90
N GLU A 70 2.19 -0.23 -4.42
CA GLU A 70 1.43 -0.53 -5.65
C GLU A 70 -0.06 -0.24 -5.49
N ILE A 71 -0.60 -0.52 -4.30
CA ILE A 71 -1.98 -0.28 -3.95
C ILE A 71 -2.07 1.02 -3.12
N PRO A 72 -2.97 1.95 -3.47
CA PRO A 72 -3.18 3.16 -2.67
C PRO A 72 -3.54 2.83 -1.22
N GLU A 73 -2.97 3.61 -0.28
CA GLU A 73 -3.14 3.42 1.17
C GLU A 73 -4.60 3.32 1.61
N ASP A 74 -5.47 4.18 1.08
CA ASP A 74 -6.91 4.21 1.40
C ASP A 74 -7.60 2.88 1.01
N LEU A 75 -7.29 2.37 -0.18
CA LEU A 75 -7.85 1.11 -0.66
C LEU A 75 -7.37 -0.07 0.19
N TYR A 76 -6.09 -0.08 0.57
CA TYR A 76 -5.52 -1.10 1.45
C TYR A 76 -6.22 -1.13 2.82
N HIS A 77 -6.44 0.02 3.45
CA HIS A 77 -7.09 0.08 4.77
C HIS A 77 -8.57 -0.31 4.73
N LEU A 78 -9.28 0.02 3.66
CA LEU A 78 -10.67 -0.43 3.49
C LEU A 78 -10.76 -1.95 3.31
N ILE A 79 -9.86 -2.54 2.53
CA ILE A 79 -9.77 -4.00 2.38
C ILE A 79 -9.45 -4.64 3.73
N LYS A 80 -8.46 -4.13 4.46
CA LYS A 80 -8.10 -4.62 5.80
C LYS A 80 -9.28 -4.59 6.77
N LYS A 81 -10.07 -3.50 6.75
CA LYS A 81 -11.30 -3.39 7.54
C LYS A 81 -12.36 -4.40 7.12
N ALA A 82 -12.56 -4.62 5.82
CA ALA A 82 -13.52 -5.61 5.32
C ALA A 82 -13.15 -7.04 5.75
N VAL A 83 -11.86 -7.40 5.69
CA VAL A 83 -11.35 -8.71 6.16
C VAL A 83 -11.60 -8.90 7.65
N ALA A 84 -11.36 -7.88 8.47
CA ALA A 84 -11.63 -7.95 9.91
C ALA A 84 -13.11 -8.17 10.22
N ILE A 85 -14.02 -7.48 9.52
CA ILE A 85 -15.47 -7.65 9.68
C ILE A 85 -15.91 -9.05 9.23
N ARG A 86 -15.36 -9.58 8.12
CA ARG A 86 -15.65 -10.95 7.67
C ARG A 86 -15.25 -12.00 8.70
N LYS A 87 -14.03 -11.90 9.25
CA LYS A 87 -13.54 -12.79 10.31
C LYS A 87 -14.41 -12.73 11.57
N HIS A 88 -14.95 -11.55 11.90
CA HIS A 88 -15.90 -11.39 13.00
C HIS A 88 -17.24 -12.10 12.72
N LEU A 89 -17.78 -11.94 11.50
CA LEU A 89 -19.03 -12.54 11.06
C LEU A 89 -18.98 -14.07 10.92
N GLU A 90 -17.81 -14.65 10.63
CA GLU A 90 -17.61 -16.10 10.58
C GLU A 90 -17.98 -16.77 11.91
N ARG A 91 -17.65 -16.11 13.03
CA ARG A 91 -17.97 -16.56 14.40
C ARG A 91 -19.35 -16.09 14.83
N ASN A 92 -19.76 -14.90 14.41
CA ASN A 92 -21.01 -14.24 14.84
C ASN A 92 -21.99 -14.12 13.67
N ARG A 93 -22.50 -15.25 13.18
CA ARG A 93 -23.36 -15.29 11.98
C ARG A 93 -24.69 -14.54 12.11
N LYS A 94 -25.15 -14.28 13.34
CA LYS A 94 -26.44 -13.62 13.62
C LYS A 94 -26.33 -12.08 13.70
N ASP A 95 -25.13 -11.52 13.68
CA ASP A 95 -24.94 -10.07 13.77
C ASP A 95 -25.30 -9.38 12.44
N LYS A 96 -26.50 -8.76 12.42
CA LYS A 96 -27.03 -8.04 11.27
C LYS A 96 -26.37 -6.67 11.09
N ASP A 97 -25.92 -6.00 12.16
CA ASP A 97 -25.27 -4.69 12.05
C ASP A 97 -23.91 -4.86 11.37
N SER A 98 -23.09 -5.81 11.83
CA SER A 98 -21.80 -6.10 11.19
C SER A 98 -21.94 -6.50 9.72
N LYS A 99 -22.99 -7.24 9.36
CA LYS A 99 -23.30 -7.58 7.95
C LYS A 99 -23.61 -6.32 7.12
N PHE A 100 -24.41 -5.41 7.67
CA PHE A 100 -24.69 -4.13 7.02
C PHE A 100 -23.44 -3.27 6.87
N ARG A 101 -22.59 -3.19 7.92
CA ARG A 101 -21.31 -2.48 7.88
C ARG A 101 -20.36 -3.05 6.82
N LEU A 102 -20.32 -4.37 6.64
CA LEU A 102 -19.54 -5.00 5.58
C LEU A 102 -19.98 -4.51 4.19
N ILE A 103 -21.29 -4.49 3.91
CA ILE A 103 -21.84 -4.00 2.63
C ILE A 103 -21.43 -2.55 2.36
N LEU A 104 -21.47 -1.68 3.38
CA LEU A 104 -21.03 -0.28 3.26
C LEU A 104 -19.54 -0.15 2.96
N VAL A 105 -18.69 -0.98 3.58
CA VAL A 105 -17.24 -0.98 3.32
C VAL A 105 -16.96 -1.47 1.90
N GLU A 106 -17.58 -2.57 1.48
CA GLU A 106 -17.40 -3.13 0.13
C GLU A 106 -17.89 -2.18 -0.96
N SER A 107 -19.02 -1.51 -0.74
CA SER A 107 -19.52 -0.47 -1.64
C SER A 107 -18.52 0.68 -1.81
N ARG A 108 -17.83 1.09 -0.73
CA ARG A 108 -16.76 2.11 -0.79
C ARG A 108 -15.54 1.61 -1.56
N ILE A 109 -15.11 0.37 -1.32
CA ILE A 109 -14.01 -0.27 -2.06
C ILE A 109 -14.29 -0.24 -3.56
N HIS A 110 -15.50 -0.64 -3.99
CA HIS A 110 -15.87 -0.64 -5.41
C HIS A 110 -15.88 0.76 -6.02
N ARG A 111 -16.37 1.78 -5.29
CA ARG A 111 -16.35 3.17 -5.75
C ARG A 111 -14.92 3.69 -5.95
N LEU A 112 -14.03 3.46 -4.97
CA LEU A 112 -12.64 3.88 -5.05
C LEU A 112 -11.86 3.14 -6.14
N ALA A 113 -12.08 1.83 -6.27
CA ALA A 113 -11.46 1.04 -7.31
C ALA A 113 -11.81 1.58 -8.71
N ARG A 114 -13.07 1.96 -8.96
CA ARG A 114 -13.48 2.61 -10.23
C ARG A 114 -12.74 3.92 -10.47
N TYR A 115 -12.61 4.76 -9.44
CA TYR A 115 -11.88 6.02 -9.54
C TYR A 115 -10.39 5.81 -9.87
N TYR A 116 -9.73 4.86 -9.21
CA TYR A 116 -8.31 4.57 -9.44
C TYR A 116 -8.02 3.91 -10.78
N LYS A 117 -8.97 3.11 -11.31
CA LYS A 117 -8.93 2.62 -12.69
C LYS A 117 -9.00 3.77 -13.69
N LYS A 118 -9.91 4.74 -13.49
CA LYS A 118 -10.03 5.92 -14.35
C LYS A 118 -8.76 6.78 -14.34
N THR A 119 -8.13 6.94 -13.18
CA THR A 119 -6.91 7.74 -13.02
C THR A 119 -5.61 6.98 -13.35
N LYS A 120 -5.71 5.75 -13.89
CA LYS A 120 -4.57 4.89 -14.28
C LYS A 120 -3.56 4.62 -13.16
N LYS A 121 -3.97 4.76 -11.89
CA LYS A 121 -3.14 4.39 -10.74
C LYS A 121 -3.22 2.89 -10.42
N LEU A 122 -4.17 2.19 -11.03
CA LEU A 122 -4.43 0.77 -10.83
C LEU A 122 -4.67 0.10 -12.18
N ALA A 123 -4.25 -1.16 -12.31
CA ALA A 123 -4.50 -1.94 -13.52
C ALA A 123 -6.01 -2.06 -13.79
N PRO A 124 -6.46 -1.95 -15.05
CA PRO A 124 -7.88 -2.02 -15.40
C PRO A 124 -8.51 -3.36 -15.01
N VAL A 125 -7.72 -4.43 -15.04
CA VAL A 125 -8.11 -5.81 -14.69
C VAL A 125 -8.29 -6.01 -13.18
N TRP A 126 -7.79 -5.12 -12.33
CA TRP A 126 -7.81 -5.30 -10.87
C TRP A 126 -9.25 -5.49 -10.36
N LYS A 127 -9.49 -6.57 -9.61
CA LYS A 127 -10.79 -6.87 -8.99
C LYS A 127 -10.57 -7.12 -7.50
N TYR A 128 -11.43 -6.53 -6.67
CA TYR A 128 -11.52 -6.88 -5.27
C TYR A 128 -12.16 -8.26 -5.17
N ASN A 129 -11.37 -9.30 -4.91
CA ASN A 129 -11.88 -10.64 -4.63
C ASN A 129 -11.87 -10.89 -3.12
N SER A 130 -13.06 -11.02 -2.55
CA SER A 130 -13.23 -11.22 -1.12
C SER A 130 -12.74 -12.58 -0.61
N ALA A 131 -12.66 -13.60 -1.48
CA ALA A 131 -12.15 -14.93 -1.12
C ALA A 131 -10.62 -14.98 -1.05
N PHE A 132 -9.92 -14.20 -1.87
CA PHE A 132 -8.47 -14.20 -1.96
C PHE A 132 -7.80 -13.72 -0.65
N PHE A 133 -8.38 -12.71 0.00
CA PHE A 133 -7.83 -12.16 1.26
C PHE A 133 -8.14 -13.00 2.51
N LEU A 134 -9.13 -13.89 2.43
CA LEU A 134 -9.36 -14.92 3.46
C LEU A 134 -8.32 -16.04 3.33
N ALA A 135 -8.09 -16.52 2.10
CA ALA A 135 -7.13 -17.58 1.81
C ALA A 135 -5.67 -17.19 2.10
N ALA A 136 -5.28 -15.92 1.89
CA ALA A 136 -3.92 -15.45 2.21
C ALA A 136 -3.55 -15.52 3.70
N ASN A 137 -4.53 -15.61 4.60
CA ASN A 137 -4.30 -15.85 6.04
C ASN A 137 -4.58 -17.32 6.46
N GLN A 138 -4.87 -18.20 5.50
CA GLN A 138 -5.24 -19.60 5.74
C GLN A 138 -4.41 -20.60 4.92
N ALA A 139 -3.63 -20.15 3.93
CA ALA A 139 -2.83 -21.00 3.06
C ALA A 139 -1.33 -20.77 3.27
N LEU A 140 -0.82 -21.26 4.40
CA LEU A 140 0.30 -22.20 4.42
C LEU A 140 0.06 -23.17 5.59
N PRO A 141 -0.85 -24.15 5.48
CA PRO A 141 -0.67 -25.35 6.27
C PRO A 141 0.68 -25.96 5.83
N ALA A 142 1.60 -26.07 6.78
CA ALA A 142 2.91 -26.71 6.65
C ALA A 142 2.82 -28.23 6.41
N LEU A 143 1.96 -28.67 5.48
CA LEU A 143 1.55 -30.07 5.31
C LEU A 143 1.55 -30.54 3.85
N TRP A 144 2.21 -29.80 2.95
CA TRP A 144 2.63 -30.30 1.63
C TRP A 144 4.09 -29.93 1.38
N TRP A 145 4.99 -30.52 2.17
CA TRP A 145 6.37 -30.73 1.75
C TRP A 145 6.52 -32.22 1.48
N PRO A 146 6.41 -32.70 0.23
CA PRO A 146 6.94 -34.01 -0.09
C PRO A 146 8.45 -33.92 0.09
N SER A 147 8.97 -34.67 1.06
CA SER A 147 10.39 -35.03 1.13
C SER A 147 10.79 -35.67 -0.19
N PHE A 148 11.29 -34.89 -1.14
CA PHE A 148 12.01 -35.37 -2.30
C PHE A 148 13.24 -34.50 -2.49
N GLY A 149 14.37 -35.18 -2.62
CA GLY A 149 15.70 -34.60 -2.58
C GLY A 149 15.98 -33.66 -3.74
N THR A 150 16.95 -32.78 -3.49
CA THR A 150 17.93 -32.25 -4.45
C THR A 150 17.45 -32.08 -5.91
N SER A 151 17.05 -30.83 -6.23
CA SER A 151 17.44 -30.06 -7.42
C SER A 151 16.25 -29.29 -8.00
N CYS A 152 16.06 -28.04 -7.58
CA CYS A 152 15.03 -27.14 -8.09
C CYS A 152 15.64 -25.75 -8.40
N ILE A 153 16.31 -25.64 -9.55
CA ILE A 153 16.69 -24.36 -10.18
C ILE A 153 15.62 -23.87 -11.18
N VAL A 154 14.54 -24.62 -11.45
CA VAL A 154 13.65 -24.35 -12.60
C VAL A 154 12.17 -24.09 -12.22
N VAL A 155 11.88 -23.47 -11.08
CA VAL A 155 10.48 -23.12 -10.68
C VAL A 155 10.26 -21.61 -10.52
N LEU A 156 11.16 -20.75 -11.03
CA LEU A 156 10.92 -19.30 -11.04
C LEU A 156 10.39 -18.76 -12.38
N HIS A 157 10.40 -19.56 -13.45
CA HIS A 157 10.07 -19.07 -14.80
C HIS A 157 8.63 -19.35 -15.29
N VAL A 158 7.79 -20.01 -14.48
CA VAL A 158 6.41 -20.42 -14.87
C VAL A 158 5.34 -19.84 -13.93
N TRP A 159 5.63 -18.70 -13.29
CA TRP A 159 4.63 -17.92 -12.53
C TRP A 159 4.49 -16.49 -13.05
N ASN A 160 4.52 -16.30 -14.38
CA ASN A 160 4.22 -15.00 -15.00
C ASN A 160 3.42 -15.09 -16.32
N SER A 161 2.64 -16.15 -16.55
CA SER A 161 1.92 -16.31 -17.84
C SER A 161 0.49 -16.88 -17.74
N GLY A 162 -0.16 -16.79 -16.57
CA GLY A 162 -1.43 -17.50 -16.32
C GLY A 162 -2.66 -16.66 -15.98
N MET A 163 -2.74 -15.38 -16.36
CA MET A 163 -3.98 -14.57 -16.21
C MET A 163 -4.33 -13.80 -17.48
N VAL A 164 -4.57 -14.54 -18.56
CA VAL A 164 -5.45 -14.11 -19.66
C VAL A 164 -6.28 -15.33 -20.11
N SER A 165 -7.56 -15.35 -19.71
CA SER A 165 -8.74 -15.79 -20.47
C SER A 165 -9.97 -15.52 -19.63
#